data_AF-X1N2I1-F1
#
_entry.id   AF-X1N2I1-F1
#
_cell.length_a   1.000
_cell.length_b   1.000
_cell.length_c   1.000
_cell.angle_alpha   90.00
_cell.angle_beta   90.00
_cell.angle_gamma   90.00
#
_symmetry.space_group_name_H-M   'P 1'
#
loop_
_entity.id
_entity.type
_entity.pdbx_description
1 polymer ?
#
loop_
_entity_poly.entity_id
_entity_poly.type
_entity_poly.pdbx_seq_one_letter_code
_entity_poly.pdbx_strand_id
1 'polypeptide(L)'
;STKLTLEKVFSQLVLTPGEDTWFIASDSENLTGDPAACRDRFGTIEGAGDIFAPQALLSVYLPDRAAFALENYSTADLPEKFLINRDSRPLTHLYSLLLAAKQSGAPVARFVKHLALAGPSALLIPLLV
;
A
#
# COMPACT_ATOMS: atom_id res chain seq x y z
N SER A 1 2.35 -3.42 -1.07
CA SER A 1 3.36 -2.80 -1.95
C SER A 1 3.41 -1.29 -1.78
N THR A 2 2.31 -0.55 -2.03
CA THR A 2 2.25 0.91 -1.82
C THR A 2 2.64 1.30 -0.38
N LYS A 3 2.02 0.67 0.62
CA LYS A 3 2.37 0.82 2.05
C LYS A 3 3.89 0.69 2.30
N LEU A 4 4.46 -0.47 1.99
CA LEU A 4 5.90 -0.75 2.18
C LEU A 4 6.82 0.22 1.42
N THR A 5 6.37 0.72 0.28
CA THR A 5 7.13 1.72 -0.48
C THR A 5 7.11 3.07 0.23
N LEU A 6 5.96 3.51 0.73
CA LEU A 6 5.82 4.76 1.49
C LEU A 6 6.56 4.69 2.82
N GLU A 7 6.46 3.58 3.56
CA GLU A 7 7.20 3.34 4.82
C GLU A 7 8.72 3.33 4.63
N LYS A 8 9.20 3.08 3.40
CA LYS A 8 10.64 3.14 3.10
C LYS A 8 11.16 4.56 2.95
N VAL A 9 10.28 5.51 2.65
CA VAL A 9 10.63 6.91 2.32
C VAL A 9 10.23 7.86 3.44
N PHE A 10 9.07 7.65 4.07
CA PHE A 10 8.51 8.54 5.07
C PHE A 10 8.48 7.89 6.46
N SER A 11 8.71 8.70 7.49
CA SER A 11 8.69 8.23 8.89
C SER A 11 7.28 8.02 9.46
N GLN A 12 6.29 8.75 8.96
CA GLN A 12 4.90 8.68 9.39
C GLN A 12 3.97 8.31 8.22
N LEU A 13 3.00 7.44 8.51
CA LEU A 13 2.00 7.00 7.55
C LEU A 13 0.63 6.89 8.21
N VAL A 14 -0.38 7.50 7.59
CA VAL A 14 -1.79 7.41 7.98
C VAL A 14 -2.59 6.87 6.81
N LEU A 15 -3.56 6.01 7.10
CA LEU A 15 -4.49 5.46 6.12
C LEU A 15 -5.91 5.87 6.45
N THR A 16 -6.61 6.39 5.45
CA THR A 16 -8.04 6.71 5.53
C THR A 16 -8.79 5.74 4.59
N PRO A 17 -9.57 4.80 5.15
CA PRO A 17 -10.29 3.81 4.36
C PRO A 17 -11.63 4.39 3.84
N GLY A 18 -12.03 4.03 2.62
CA GLY A 18 -13.25 4.50 1.98
C GLY A 18 -13.57 3.69 0.71
N GLU A 19 -14.39 4.23 -0.19
CA GLU A 19 -14.51 3.69 -1.56
C GLU A 19 -13.14 3.70 -2.25
N ASP A 20 -12.44 4.83 -2.11
CA ASP A 20 -11.01 4.94 -2.36
C ASP A 20 -10.25 4.91 -1.04
N THR A 21 -9.13 4.19 -1.02
CA THR A 21 -8.21 4.18 0.14
C THR A 21 -7.12 5.22 -0.08
N TRP A 22 -7.00 6.14 0.88
CA TRP A 22 -6.01 7.20 0.84
C TRP A 22 -4.86 6.89 1.79
N PHE A 23 -3.62 6.97 1.29
CA PHE A 23 -2.42 7.00 2.12
C PHE A 23 -1.92 8.43 2.22
N ILE A 24 -1.71 8.89 3.44
CA ILE A 24 -1.10 10.19 3.74
C ILE A 24 0.23 9.89 4.42
N ALA A 25 1.32 10.33 3.81
CA ALA A 25 2.68 10.06 4.29
C ALA A 25 3.43 11.37 4.50
N SER A 26 4.22 11.45 5.56
CA SER A 26 5.01 12.63 5.90
C SER A 26 6.18 12.26 6.80
N ASP A 27 7.21 13.11 6.84
CA ASP A 27 8.26 13.03 7.86
C ASP A 27 7.92 13.85 9.13
N SER A 28 6.81 14.58 9.11
CA SER A 28 6.34 15.40 10.23
C SER A 28 5.75 14.53 11.33
N GLU A 29 6.26 14.68 12.56
CA GLU A 29 5.71 14.06 13.77
C GLU A 29 4.27 14.50 14.08
N ASN A 30 3.79 15.56 13.43
CA ASN A 30 2.43 16.05 13.62
C ASN A 30 1.38 15.31 12.78
N LEU A 31 1.79 14.40 11.88
CA LEU A 31 0.84 13.61 11.10
C LEU A 31 0.04 12.69 12.04
N THR A 32 -1.29 12.74 11.94
CA THR A 32 -2.19 11.94 12.77
C THR A 32 -3.38 11.44 11.97
N GLY A 33 -3.83 10.23 12.29
CA GLY A 33 -5.10 9.66 11.84
C GLY A 33 -6.16 9.68 12.94
N ASP A 34 -5.88 10.31 14.09
CA ASP A 34 -6.84 10.44 15.19
C ASP A 34 -8.00 11.37 14.78
N PRO A 35 -9.25 10.87 14.75
CA PRO A 35 -10.38 11.64 14.26
C PRO A 35 -10.65 12.90 15.10
N ALA A 36 -10.42 12.84 16.42
CA ALA A 36 -10.64 13.96 17.32
C ALA A 36 -9.61 15.07 17.09
N ALA A 37 -8.32 14.72 17.03
CA ALA A 37 -7.26 15.67 16.71
C ALA A 37 -7.45 16.29 15.31
N CYS A 38 -7.86 15.50 14.30
CA CYS A 38 -8.15 16.01 12.97
C CYS A 38 -9.31 17.01 12.97
N ARG A 39 -10.43 16.69 13.64
CA ARG A 39 -11.58 17.60 13.83
C ARG A 39 -11.15 18.91 14.46
N ASP A 40 -10.43 18.83 15.58
CA ASP A 40 -10.07 20.01 16.36
C ASP A 40 -9.11 20.92 15.59
N ARG A 41 -8.11 20.34 14.92
CA ARG A 41 -7.15 21.08 14.09
C ARG A 41 -7.78 21.67 12.83
N PHE A 42 -8.74 20.98 12.22
CA PHE A 42 -9.44 21.51 11.06
C PHE A 42 -10.40 22.64 11.44
N GLY A 43 -11.06 22.51 12.60
CA GLY A 43 -11.98 23.52 13.12
C GLY A 43 -11.34 24.85 13.52
N THR A 44 -10.01 24.90 13.72
CA THR A 44 -9.29 26.17 13.99
C THR A 44 -8.98 26.97 12.74
N ILE A 45 -9.17 26.40 11.54
CA ILE A 45 -8.91 27.08 10.27
C ILE A 45 -10.11 27.96 9.94
N GLU A 46 -9.88 29.26 9.78
CA GLU A 46 -10.91 30.23 9.40
C GLU A 46 -11.53 29.84 8.04
N GLY A 47 -12.87 29.78 7.98
CA GLY A 47 -13.62 29.39 6.78
C GLY A 47 -13.64 27.90 6.45
N ALA A 48 -12.98 27.04 7.22
CA ALA A 48 -12.94 25.60 6.94
C ALA A 48 -14.33 24.92 6.99
N GLY A 49 -15.20 25.41 7.88
CA GLY A 49 -16.58 24.94 8.02
C GLY A 49 -17.44 25.15 6.77
N ASP A 50 -17.10 26.11 5.92
CA ASP A 50 -17.83 26.39 4.67
C ASP A 50 -17.49 25.38 3.57
N ILE A 51 -16.33 24.72 3.68
CA ILE A 51 -15.85 23.70 2.74
C ILE A 51 -16.28 22.31 3.22
N PHE A 52 -16.09 22.03 4.51
CA PHE A 52 -16.36 20.73 5.09
C PHE A 52 -16.72 20.87 6.57
N ALA A 53 -17.72 20.15 7.05
CA ALA A 53 -18.06 20.19 8.47
C ALA A 53 -16.95 19.48 9.29
N PRO A 54 -16.30 20.13 10.27
CA PRO A 54 -15.22 19.49 11.04
C PRO A 54 -15.65 18.18 11.69
N GLN A 55 -16.90 18.10 12.16
CA GLN A 55 -17.47 16.90 12.79
C GLN A 55 -17.58 15.72 11.81
N ALA A 56 -17.66 15.96 10.51
CA ALA A 56 -17.66 14.91 9.51
C ALA A 56 -16.31 14.21 9.39
N LEU A 57 -15.21 14.77 9.91
CA LEU A 57 -13.93 14.06 9.95
C LEU A 57 -13.98 12.80 10.84
N LEU A 58 -14.92 12.73 11.78
CA LEU A 58 -15.16 11.55 12.61
C LEU A 58 -15.70 10.35 11.82
N SER A 59 -16.36 10.58 10.67
CA SER A 59 -16.83 9.51 9.79
C SER A 59 -15.83 9.18 8.67
N VAL A 60 -14.88 10.07 8.41
CA VAL A 60 -13.79 9.88 7.45
C VAL A 60 -12.67 9.05 8.06
N TYR A 61 -12.19 9.45 9.25
CA TYR A 61 -11.16 8.71 9.97
C TYR A 61 -11.83 7.66 10.85
N LEU A 62 -11.78 6.42 10.40
CA LEU A 62 -12.35 5.26 11.10
C LEU A 62 -11.20 4.33 11.54
N PRO A 63 -10.71 4.45 12.80
CA PRO A 63 -9.49 3.78 13.25
C PRO A 63 -9.52 2.26 13.06
N ASP A 64 -10.64 1.61 13.37
CA ASP A 64 -10.78 0.16 13.24
C ASP A 64 -10.69 -0.29 11.78
N ARG A 65 -11.31 0.47 10.87
CA ARG A 65 -11.22 0.20 9.43
C ARG A 65 -9.81 0.46 8.91
N ALA A 66 -9.14 1.49 9.43
CA ALA A 66 -7.78 1.81 9.03
C ALA A 66 -6.81 0.71 9.46
N ALA A 67 -6.92 0.24 10.71
CA ALA A 67 -6.14 -0.87 11.24
C ALA A 67 -6.36 -2.16 10.42
N PHE A 68 -7.61 -2.50 10.13
CA PHE A 68 -7.95 -3.67 9.31
C PHE A 68 -7.36 -3.57 7.89
N ALA A 69 -7.45 -2.40 7.25
CA ALA A 69 -6.86 -2.20 5.93
C ALA A 69 -5.33 -2.32 5.98
N LEU A 70 -4.67 -1.72 6.99
CA LEU A 70 -3.23 -1.80 7.18
C LEU A 70 -2.74 -3.25 7.40
N GLU A 71 -3.51 -4.06 8.12
CA GLU A 71 -3.24 -5.49 8.28
C GLU A 71 -3.30 -6.21 6.93
N ASN A 72 -4.34 -5.98 6.13
CA ASN A 72 -4.47 -6.56 4.79
C ASN A 72 -3.31 -6.16 3.85
N TYR A 73 -2.79 -4.94 3.97
CA TYR A 73 -1.60 -4.52 3.21
C TYR A 73 -0.31 -5.24 3.65
N SER A 74 -0.29 -5.84 4.85
CA SER A 74 0.87 -6.51 5.44
C SER A 74 0.90 -8.01 5.17
N THR A 75 -0.22 -8.62 4.77
CA THR A 75 -0.36 -10.08 4.56
C THR A 75 0.04 -10.55 3.15
N ALA A 76 0.79 -9.74 2.41
CA ALA A 76 1.19 -10.10 1.04
C ALA A 76 2.12 -11.34 1.01
N ASP A 77 1.76 -12.34 0.20
CA ASP A 77 2.46 -13.63 0.05
C ASP A 77 3.77 -13.53 -0.81
N LEU A 78 4.52 -12.45 -0.65
CA LEU A 78 5.80 -12.22 -1.31
C LEU A 78 6.80 -11.61 -0.32
N PRO A 79 8.11 -11.95 -0.43
CA PRO A 79 9.14 -11.27 0.36
C PRO A 79 9.11 -9.74 0.18
N GLU A 80 9.28 -8.99 1.26
CA GLU A 80 9.20 -7.52 1.28
C GLU A 80 10.07 -6.85 0.21
N LYS A 81 11.26 -7.39 -0.07
CA LYS A 81 12.16 -6.87 -1.11
C LYS A 81 11.55 -6.82 -2.51
N PHE A 82 10.52 -7.64 -2.77
CA PHE A 82 9.75 -7.67 -4.02
C PHE A 82 8.43 -6.89 -3.94
N LEU A 83 8.14 -6.26 -2.81
CA LEU A 83 6.95 -5.45 -2.58
C LEU A 83 7.25 -3.96 -2.45
N ILE A 84 8.53 -3.58 -2.44
CA ILE A 84 9.00 -2.19 -2.47
C ILE A 84 9.18 -1.77 -3.93
N ASN A 85 8.51 -0.69 -4.34
CA ASN A 85 8.65 -0.14 -5.69
C ASN A 85 9.99 0.57 -5.83
N ARG A 86 10.70 0.33 -6.94
CA ARG A 86 11.98 0.97 -7.27
C ARG A 86 12.05 1.26 -8.76
N ASP A 87 12.71 2.34 -9.16
CA ASP A 87 12.87 2.68 -10.58
C ASP A 87 13.61 1.58 -11.35
N SER A 88 14.60 0.95 -10.73
CA SER A 88 15.34 -0.18 -11.33
C SER A 88 14.53 -1.47 -11.43
N ARG A 89 13.39 -1.57 -10.72
CA ARG A 89 12.51 -2.75 -10.68
C ARG A 89 11.08 -2.32 -10.35
N PRO A 90 10.35 -1.75 -11.32
CA PRO A 90 8.99 -1.28 -11.09
C PRO A 90 8.06 -2.46 -10.82
N LEU A 91 7.25 -2.36 -9.77
CA LEU A 91 6.33 -3.43 -9.37
C LEU A 91 5.21 -3.64 -10.36
N THR A 92 4.86 -2.60 -11.12
CA THR A 92 3.90 -2.69 -12.23
C THR A 92 4.24 -3.84 -13.16
N HIS A 93 5.53 -4.04 -13.48
CA HIS A 93 5.92 -5.12 -14.38
C HIS A 93 5.62 -6.50 -13.79
N LEU A 94 5.96 -6.72 -12.51
CA LEU A 94 5.64 -7.96 -11.80
C LEU A 94 4.13 -8.18 -11.73
N TYR A 95 3.36 -7.14 -11.42
CA TYR A 95 1.89 -7.25 -11.33
C TYR A 95 1.25 -7.51 -12.69
N SER A 96 1.73 -6.89 -13.77
CA SER A 96 1.26 -7.18 -15.13
C SER A 96 1.51 -8.64 -15.51
N LEU A 97 2.68 -9.21 -15.17
CA LEU A 97 2.97 -10.63 -15.41
C LEU A 97 2.06 -11.55 -14.60
N LEU A 98 1.84 -11.25 -13.31
CA LEU A 98 0.94 -12.03 -12.45
C LEU A 98 -0.51 -11.94 -12.93
N LEU A 99 -0.95 -10.77 -13.38
CA LEU A 99 -2.29 -10.56 -13.93
C LEU A 99 -2.47 -11.32 -15.25
N ALA A 100 -1.50 -11.24 -16.16
CA ALA A 100 -1.53 -11.99 -17.42
C ALA A 100 -1.57 -13.50 -17.18
N ALA A 101 -0.77 -14.01 -16.23
CA ALA A 101 -0.79 -15.41 -15.84
C ALA A 101 -2.11 -15.84 -15.18
N LYS A 102 -2.76 -14.94 -14.42
CA LYS A 102 -4.09 -15.20 -13.86
C LYS A 102 -5.16 -15.24 -14.95
N GLN A 103 -5.09 -14.32 -15.91
CA GLN A 103 -6.05 -14.23 -17.03
C GLN A 103 -5.88 -15.38 -18.02
N SER A 104 -4.69 -15.97 -18.14
CA SER A 104 -4.46 -17.09 -19.05
C SER A 104 -5.08 -18.42 -18.57
N GLY A 105 -5.68 -18.46 -17.37
CA GLY A 105 -6.36 -19.64 -16.82
C GLY A 105 -5.46 -20.84 -16.51
N ALA A 106 -4.17 -20.73 -16.82
CA ALA A 106 -3.19 -21.79 -16.62
C ALA A 106 -2.66 -21.76 -15.17
N PRO A 107 -2.23 -22.90 -14.60
CA PRO A 107 -1.56 -22.95 -13.28
C PRO A 107 -0.18 -22.23 -13.26
N VAL A 108 0.13 -21.46 -14.32
CA VAL A 108 1.35 -20.72 -14.57
C VAL A 108 1.58 -19.57 -13.58
N ALA A 109 0.54 -19.07 -12.90
CA ALA A 109 0.72 -18.02 -11.89
C ALA A 109 1.71 -18.43 -10.77
N ARG A 110 1.69 -19.71 -10.35
CA ARG A 110 2.68 -20.25 -9.40
C ARG A 110 4.08 -20.33 -10.01
N PHE A 111 4.19 -20.77 -11.26
CA PHE A 111 5.47 -20.86 -11.97
C PHE A 111 6.11 -19.48 -12.17
N VAL A 112 5.34 -18.48 -12.59
CA VAL A 112 5.79 -17.08 -12.73
C VAL A 112 6.22 -16.51 -11.39
N LYS A 113 5.48 -16.77 -10.30
CA LYS A 113 5.89 -16.41 -8.94
C LYS A 113 7.26 -17.01 -8.61
N HIS A 114 7.44 -18.32 -8.78
CA HIS A 114 8.71 -18.98 -8.48
C HIS A 114 9.87 -18.49 -9.37
N LEU A 115 9.62 -18.23 -10.66
CA LEU A 115 10.62 -17.69 -11.57
C LEU A 115 11.04 -16.26 -11.19
N ALA A 116 10.08 -15.42 -10.80
CA ALA A 116 10.35 -14.06 -10.30
C ALA A 116 11.11 -14.05 -8.96
N LEU A 117 10.90 -15.06 -8.10
CA LEU A 117 11.61 -15.26 -6.84
C LEU A 117 13.05 -15.78 -7.06
N ALA A 118 13.23 -16.72 -7.99
CA ALA A 118 14.52 -17.32 -8.32
C ALA A 118 15.43 -16.36 -9.11
N GLY A 119 14.86 -15.51 -9.97
CA GLY A 119 15.66 -14.61 -10.81
C GLY A 119 16.42 -15.38 -11.91
N PRO A 120 17.56 -14.85 -12.41
CA PRO A 120 18.30 -15.45 -13.53
C PRO A 120 18.76 -16.89 -13.29
N SER A 121 18.89 -17.32 -12.03
CA SER A 121 19.27 -18.70 -11.68
C SER A 121 18.21 -19.73 -12.08
N ALA A 122 16.95 -19.33 -12.30
CA ALA A 122 15.92 -20.21 -12.85
C ALA A 122 16.29 -20.74 -14.25
N LEU A 123 17.08 -19.98 -15.02
CA LEU A 123 17.56 -20.38 -16.34
C LEU A 123 18.70 -21.41 -16.28
N LEU A 124 19.27 -21.66 -15.09
CA LEU A 124 20.29 -22.69 -14.85
C LEU A 124 19.69 -24.05 -14.47
N ILE A 125 18.40 -24.11 -14.16
CA ILE A 125 17.68 -25.36 -13.85
C ILE A 125 17.85 -26.43 -14.95
N PRO A 126 17.72 -26.11 -16.26
CA PRO A 126 17.93 -27.11 -17.31
C PRO A 126 19.40 -27.50 -17.55
N LEU A 127 20.37 -26.84 -16.92
CA LEU A 127 21.79 -27.20 -16.97
C LEU A 127 22.20 -28.17 -15.85
N LEU A 128 21.33 -28.39 -14.85
CA LEU A 128 21.57 -29.25 -13.69
C LEU A 128 20.78 -30.57 -13.73
N VAL A 129 19.92 -30.77 -14.73
CA VAL A 129 19.13 -32.00 -14.96
C VAL A 129 19.69 -32.78 -16.13
#